data_AF-A0A7J3SB96-F1
#
_entry.id   AF-A0A7J3SB96-F1
#
_cell.length_a   1.000
_cell.length_b   1.000
_cell.length_c   1.000
_cell.angle_alpha   90.00
_cell.angle_beta   90.00
_cell.angle_gamma   90.00
#
_symmetry.space_group_name_H-M   'P 1'
#
loop_
_entity.id
_entity.type
_entity.pdbx_description
1 polymer ?
#
loop_
_entity_poly.entity_id
_entity_poly.type
_entity_poly.pdbx_seq_one_letter_code
_entity_poly.pdbx_strand_id
1 'polypeptide(L)' 'MSVKAKILESLKTGPKTVEELVAATGAKPGIVKGQLTRLVKAGAVEKTPDGKYKAK' A
#
# COMPACT_ATOMS: atom_id res chain seq x y z
N MET A 1 11.05 6.33 9.76
CA MET A 1 10.56 5.54 8.60
C MET A 1 9.40 6.26 7.93
N SER A 2 9.46 6.52 6.63
CA SER A 2 8.36 7.14 5.89
C SER A 2 7.23 6.14 5.64
N VAL A 3 5.98 6.61 5.63
CA VAL A 3 4.77 5.81 5.35
C VAL A 3 4.91 5.00 4.05
N LYS A 4 5.52 5.59 3.02
CA LYS A 4 5.81 4.92 1.74
C LYS A 4 6.64 3.65 1.89
N ALA A 5 7.68 3.67 2.74
CA ALA A 5 8.55 2.51 2.98
C ALA A 5 7.79 1.39 3.69
N LYS A 6 7.02 1.74 4.74
CA LYS A 6 6.16 0.78 5.45
C LYS A 6 5.10 0.13 4.57
N ILE A 7 4.49 0.91 3.66
CA ILE A 7 3.54 0.38 2.66
C ILE A 7 4.24 -0.64 1.77
N LEU A 8 5.40 -0.28 1.19
CA LEU A 8 6.18 -1.17 0.32
C LEU A 8 6.62 -2.45 1.04
N GLU A 9 7.14 -2.37 2.26
CA GLU A 9 7.51 -3.55 3.06
C GLU A 9 6.30 -4.43 3.38
N SER A 10 5.18 -3.82 3.77
CA SER A 10 3.93 -4.54 4.04
C SER A 10 3.35 -5.22 2.80
N LEU A 11 3.57 -4.64 1.62
CA LEU A 11 3.14 -5.18 0.33
C LEU A 11 4.10 -6.22 -0.24
N LYS A 12 5.38 -6.17 0.14
CA LYS A 12 6.37 -7.21 -0.16
C LYS A 12 6.11 -8.50 0.62
N THR A 13 5.55 -8.39 1.83
CA THR A 13 5.14 -9.57 2.62
C THR A 13 3.92 -10.28 2.04
N GLY A 14 3.09 -9.57 1.26
CA GLY A 14 1.93 -10.15 0.59
C GLY A 14 0.91 -9.10 0.18
N PRO A 15 -0.13 -9.50 -0.58
CA PRO A 15 -1.18 -8.59 -0.97
C PRO A 15 -2.01 -8.16 0.24
N LYS A 16 -2.13 -6.83 0.48
CA LYS A 16 -2.85 -6.25 1.63
C LYS A 16 -3.91 -5.24 1.20
N THR A 17 -4.95 -5.07 2.01
CA THR A 17 -5.98 -4.05 1.79
C THR A 17 -5.51 -2.68 2.29
N VAL A 18 -6.25 -1.62 1.91
CA VAL A 18 -5.99 -0.26 2.43
C VAL A 18 -6.04 -0.25 3.96
N GLU A 19 -6.97 -0.98 4.57
CA GLU A 19 -7.16 -1.04 6.02
C GLU A 19 -5.99 -1.71 6.73
N GLU A 20 -5.50 -2.84 6.19
CA GLU A 20 -4.31 -3.50 6.74
C GLU A 20 -3.05 -2.64 6.58
N LEU A 21 -2.94 -1.91 5.47
CA LEU A 21 -1.84 -0.97 5.27
C LEU A 21 -1.94 0.22 6.22
N VAL A 22 -3.14 0.72 6.51
CA VAL A 22 -3.38 1.74 7.52
C VAL A 22 -2.96 1.23 8.90
N ALA A 23 -3.36 0.02 9.27
CA ALA A 23 -2.98 -0.60 10.54
C ALA A 23 -1.46 -0.83 10.66
N ALA A 24 -0.82 -1.34 9.60
CA ALA A 24 0.62 -1.60 9.58
C ALA A 24 1.47 -0.31 9.54
N THR A 25 0.97 0.72 8.86
CA THR A 25 1.70 1.99 8.72
C THR A 25 1.45 2.95 9.87
N GLY A 26 0.29 2.86 10.52
CA GLY A 26 -0.23 3.83 11.48
C GLY A 26 -0.66 5.15 10.83
N ALA A 27 -0.76 5.19 9.51
CA ALA A 27 -1.08 6.40 8.76
C ALA A 27 -2.58 6.51 8.46
N LYS A 28 -3.07 7.74 8.34
CA LYS A 28 -4.48 7.99 7.99
C LYS A 28 -4.83 7.33 6.65
N PRO A 29 -6.06 6.79 6.49
CA PRO A 29 -6.51 6.14 5.26
C PRO A 29 -6.39 7.03 4.02
N GLY A 30 -6.58 8.35 4.16
CA GLY A 30 -6.38 9.29 3.05
C GLY A 30 -4.92 9.35 2.57
N ILE A 31 -3.95 9.28 3.49
CA ILE A 31 -2.51 9.27 3.16
C ILE A 31 -2.13 7.95 2.50
N VAL A 32 -2.62 6.83 3.03
CA VAL A 32 -2.37 5.49 2.47
C VAL A 32 -2.96 5.38 1.07
N LYS A 33 -4.21 5.83 0.84
CA LYS A 33 -4.80 5.89 -0.50
C LYS A 33 -3.98 6.75 -1.45
N GLY A 34 -3.59 7.97 -1.04
CA GLY A 34 -2.78 8.86 -1.88
C GLY A 34 -1.41 8.27 -2.22
N GLN A 35 -0.76 7.61 -1.27
CA GLN A 35 0.50 6.90 -1.50
C GLN A 35 0.34 5.67 -2.40
N LEU A 36 -0.70 4.86 -2.18
CA LEU A 36 -1.03 3.73 -3.04
C LEU A 36 -1.29 4.19 -4.48
N THR A 37 -2.07 5.25 -4.69
CA THR A 37 -2.29 5.81 -6.04
C THR A 37 -0.99 6.23 -6.70
N ARG A 38 -0.07 6.88 -5.96
CA ARG A 38 1.25 7.23 -6.48
C ARG A 38 2.10 6.01 -6.79
N LEU A 39 2.09 4.99 -5.94
CA LEU A 39 2.84 3.75 -6.13
C LEU A 39 2.30 2.91 -7.31
N VAL A 40 0.98 2.87 -7.48
CA VAL A 40 0.32 2.24 -8.63
C VAL A 40 0.67 3.00 -9.91
N LYS A 41 0.60 4.34 -9.91
CA LYS A 41 1.05 5.15 -11.05
C LYS A 41 2.53 4.94 -11.38
N ALA A 42 3.36 4.75 -10.36
CA ALA A 42 4.78 4.47 -10.53
C ALA A 42 5.08 3.02 -10.95
N GLY A 43 4.06 2.15 -11.06
CA GLY A 43 4.21 0.74 -11.39
C GLY A 43 4.86 -0.12 -10.29
N ALA A 44 5.04 0.42 -9.07
CA ALA A 44 5.63 -0.29 -7.95
C ALA A 44 4.62 -1.17 -7.20
N VAL A 45 3.32 -0.94 -7.39
CA VAL A 45 2.23 -1.66 -6.73
C VAL A 45 1.12 -1.91 -7.75
N GLU A 46 0.53 -3.09 -7.75
CA GLU A 46 -0.65 -3.42 -8.54
C GLU A 46 -1.85 -3.71 -7.65
N LYS A 47 -3.04 -3.32 -8.12
CA LYS A 47 -4.28 -3.65 -7.44
C LYS A 47 -4.74 -5.02 -7.95
N THR A 48 -4.85 -5.99 -7.06
CA THR A 48 -5.38 -7.31 -7.39
C THR A 48 -6.91 -7.24 -7.55
N PRO A 49 -7.50 -8.15 -8.33
CA PRO A 49 -8.96 -8.24 -8.51
C PRO A 49 -9.72 -8.46 -7.19
N ASP A 50 -9.04 -9.00 -6.18
CA ASP A 50 -9.54 -9.21 -4.82
C ASP A 50 -9.68 -7.91 -3.99
N GLY A 51 -9.42 -6.74 -4.59
CA GLY A 51 -9.45 -5.45 -3.89
C GLY A 51 -8.22 -5.17 -3.02
N LYS A 52 -7.20 -6.02 -3.08
CA LYS A 52 -5.92 -5.87 -2.37
C LYS A 52 -4.90 -5.17 -3.25
N TYR A 53 -3.82 -4.71 -2.64
CA TYR A 53 -2.66 -4.14 -3.32
C TYR A 53 -1.51 -5.12 -3.15
N LYS A 54 -0.70 -5.31 -4.18
CA LYS A 54 0.49 -6.17 -4.18
C LYS A 54 1.67 -5.36 -4.67
N ALA A 55 2.82 -5.45 -4.00
CA ALA A 55 4.05 -4.89 -4.54
C ALA A 55 4.42 -5.64 -5.83
N LYS A 56 4.80 -4.89 -6.86
CA LYS A 56 5.38 -5.47 -8.07
C LYS A 56 6.84 -5.81 -7.84
#